data_AF-A0A9D7LTR0-F1
#
_entry.id   AF-A0A9D7LTR0-F1
#
_cell.length_a   1.000
_cell.length_b   1.000
_cell.length_c   1.000
_cell.angle_alpha   90.00
_cell.angle_beta   90.00
_cell.angle_gamma   90.00
#
_symmetry.space_group_name_H-M   'P 1'
#
loop_
_entity.id
_entity.type
_entity.pdbx_description
1 polymer ?
#
loop_
_entity_poly.entity_id
_entity_poly.type
_entity_poly.pdbx_seq_one_letter_code
_entity_poly.pdbx_strand_id
1 'polypeptide(L)'
;MSKLANRIAAWGNRNLPKREDLEHSRWVGPFARRPELWRFTRRSVPRGVAVGLLVGIFALIPGIQIVGAALMCVPSRGNIPIAAAMTFLSNPATTPLILAASIYVGNKLGFHADVSTFNALLDHGASLKDWAYWLLSDAAPAMLLGLFVISTLAAALGYLISSVIWNWWVRHKRRVKLEQLGAARAAAAEEP
;
A
#
# COMPACT_ATOMS: atom_id res chain seq x y z
N MET A 1 -7.88 -1.81 24.40
CA MET A 1 -7.74 -1.17 23.07
C MET A 1 -6.64 -0.11 23.17
N SER A 2 -5.61 -0.15 22.32
CA SER A 2 -4.55 0.87 22.31
C SER A 2 -5.18 2.26 22.04
N LYS A 3 -4.97 3.22 22.94
CA LYS A 3 -5.45 4.62 22.81
C LYS A 3 -5.07 5.22 21.45
N LEU A 4 -3.94 4.79 20.88
CA LEU A 4 -3.43 5.23 19.58
C LEU A 4 -4.35 4.81 18.43
N ALA A 5 -4.79 3.54 18.41
CA ALA A 5 -5.66 3.01 17.37
C ALA A 5 -7.04 3.70 17.35
N ASN A 6 -7.59 4.00 18.53
CA ASN A 6 -8.85 4.75 18.64
C ASN A 6 -8.70 6.20 18.18
N ARG A 7 -7.56 6.86 18.45
CA ARG A 7 -7.30 8.22 17.97
C ARG A 7 -7.15 8.27 16.45
N ILE A 8 -6.43 7.31 15.86
CA ILE A 8 -6.28 7.21 14.40
C ILE A 8 -7.65 6.95 13.74
N ALA A 9 -8.46 6.04 14.29
CA ALA A 9 -9.80 5.77 13.78
C ALA A 9 -10.73 6.99 13.90
N ALA A 10 -10.69 7.72 15.02
CA ALA A 10 -11.50 8.91 15.23
C ALA A 10 -11.08 10.08 14.32
N TRP A 11 -9.77 10.29 14.13
CA TRP A 11 -9.24 11.26 13.18
C TRP A 11 -9.65 10.91 11.74
N GLY A 12 -9.51 9.64 11.35
CA GLY A 12 -9.91 9.17 10.03
C GLY A 12 -11.40 9.39 9.77
N ASN A 13 -12.27 9.12 10.73
CA ASN A 13 -13.72 9.31 10.58
C ASN A 13 -14.14 10.79 10.48
N ARG A 14 -13.28 11.72 10.92
CA ARG A 14 -13.53 13.17 10.84
C ARG A 14 -13.01 13.80 9.55
N ASN A 15 -11.87 13.31 9.03
CA ASN A 15 -11.14 13.98 7.96
C ASN A 15 -11.18 13.25 6.61
N LEU A 16 -11.50 11.96 6.57
CA LEU A 16 -11.62 11.25 5.30
C LEU A 16 -12.99 11.54 4.66
N PRO A 17 -13.03 11.96 3.37
CA PRO A 17 -14.29 12.15 2.66
C PRO A 17 -15.09 10.85 2.71
N LYS A 18 -16.37 10.95 3.07
CA LYS A 18 -17.20 9.77 3.21
C LYS A 18 -17.53 9.23 1.82
N ARG A 19 -17.85 7.94 1.78
CA ARG A 19 -18.26 7.27 0.53
C ARG A 19 -19.37 8.05 -0.18
N GLU A 20 -20.34 8.54 0.58
CA GLU A 20 -21.49 9.34 0.10
C GLU A 20 -21.03 10.61 -0.64
N ASP A 21 -20.00 11.30 -0.14
CA ASP A 21 -19.44 12.50 -0.78
C ASP A 21 -18.70 12.16 -2.09
N LEU A 22 -18.07 10.98 -2.15
CA LEU A 22 -17.30 10.52 -3.31
C LEU A 22 -18.18 9.92 -4.41
N GLU A 23 -19.41 9.50 -4.10
CA GLU A 23 -20.37 8.94 -5.06
C GLU A 23 -20.84 9.97 -6.12
N HIS A 24 -20.81 11.26 -5.76
CA HIS A 24 -21.15 12.37 -6.65
C HIS A 24 -20.02 12.80 -7.60
N SER A 25 -18.79 12.34 -7.37
CA SER A 25 -17.65 12.67 -8.23
C SER A 25 -17.71 11.91 -9.56
N ARG A 26 -17.53 12.60 -10.69
CA ARG A 26 -17.56 12.00 -12.04
C ARG A 26 -16.50 10.89 -12.22
N TRP A 27 -15.38 11.00 -11.51
CA TRP A 27 -14.23 10.10 -11.64
C TRP A 27 -14.20 9.01 -10.58
N VAL A 28 -14.60 9.32 -9.34
CA VAL A 28 -14.55 8.39 -8.19
C VAL A 28 -15.89 7.67 -7.98
N GLY A 29 -16.99 8.26 -8.46
CA GLY A 29 -18.36 7.75 -8.29
C GLY A 29 -18.58 6.30 -8.72
N PRO A 30 -18.08 5.84 -9.89
CA PRO A 30 -18.20 4.44 -10.30
C PRO A 30 -17.56 3.44 -9.33
N PHE A 31 -16.46 3.83 -8.68
CA PHE A 31 -15.73 3.00 -7.70
C PHE A 31 -16.33 3.13 -6.29
N ALA A 32 -16.81 4.34 -5.94
CA ALA A 32 -17.48 4.60 -4.67
C ALA A 32 -18.79 3.83 -4.53
N ARG A 33 -19.53 3.63 -5.63
CA ARG A 33 -20.77 2.85 -5.68
C ARG A 33 -20.61 1.33 -5.44
N ARG A 34 -19.38 0.80 -5.42
CA ARG A 34 -19.11 -0.63 -5.13
C ARG A 34 -18.78 -0.86 -3.65
N PRO A 35 -19.75 -1.13 -2.77
CA PRO A 35 -19.53 -1.30 -1.32
C PRO A 35 -18.48 -2.37 -0.97
N GLU A 36 -18.32 -3.39 -1.81
CA GLU A 36 -17.35 -4.46 -1.61
C GLU A 36 -15.89 -3.98 -1.56
N LEU A 37 -15.56 -2.88 -2.25
CA LEU A 37 -14.22 -2.31 -2.33
C LEU A 37 -13.87 -1.42 -1.12
N TRP A 38 -14.84 -1.10 -0.27
CA TRP A 38 -14.68 -0.25 0.92
C TRP A 38 -14.75 -1.04 2.22
N ARG A 39 -15.27 -2.28 2.17
CA ARG A 39 -15.38 -3.14 3.35
C ARG A 39 -14.01 -3.63 3.82
N PHE A 40 -13.73 -3.44 5.10
CA PHE A 40 -12.54 -3.95 5.77
C PHE A 40 -12.77 -5.41 6.19
N THR A 41 -12.39 -6.35 5.32
CA THR A 41 -12.53 -7.80 5.58
C THR A 41 -11.19 -8.49 5.56
N ARG A 42 -11.11 -9.69 6.16
CA ARG A 42 -9.89 -10.53 6.18
C ARG A 42 -9.34 -10.87 4.79
N ARG A 43 -10.16 -10.76 3.74
CA ARG A 43 -9.76 -11.05 2.36
C ARG A 43 -9.48 -9.77 1.56
N SER A 44 -10.20 -8.68 1.82
CA SER A 44 -10.02 -7.42 1.07
C SER A 44 -8.84 -6.59 1.54
N VAL A 45 -8.51 -6.61 2.84
CA VAL A 45 -7.40 -5.81 3.39
C VAL A 45 -6.04 -6.30 2.86
N PRO A 46 -5.67 -7.59 2.94
CA PRO A 46 -4.38 -8.04 2.41
C PRO A 46 -4.22 -7.81 0.91
N ARG A 47 -5.32 -7.95 0.15
CA ARG A 47 -5.35 -7.67 -1.29
C ARG A 47 -5.17 -6.17 -1.57
N GLY A 48 -5.81 -5.30 -0.79
CA GLY A 48 -5.62 -3.86 -0.88
C GLY A 48 -4.18 -3.47 -0.58
N VAL A 49 -3.55 -4.08 0.44
CA VAL A 49 -2.13 -3.85 0.75
C VAL A 49 -1.24 -4.24 -0.43
N ALA A 50 -1.42 -5.44 -0.97
CA ALA A 50 -0.63 -5.95 -2.08
C ALA A 50 -0.74 -5.05 -3.32
N VAL A 51 -1.96 -4.71 -3.73
CA VAL A 51 -2.21 -3.84 -4.88
C VAL A 51 -1.62 -2.45 -4.68
N GLY A 52 -1.79 -1.87 -3.49
CA GLY A 52 -1.28 -0.54 -3.19
C GLY A 52 0.25 -0.48 -3.14
N LEU A 53 0.91 -1.50 -2.60
CA LEU A 53 2.38 -1.60 -2.63
C LEU A 53 2.89 -1.83 -4.05
N LEU A 54 2.24 -2.71 -4.82
CA LEU A 54 2.60 -2.98 -6.20
C LEU A 54 2.56 -1.70 -7.03
N VAL A 55 1.40 -1.02 -7.05
CA VAL A 55 1.21 0.19 -7.86
C VAL A 55 1.97 1.38 -7.29
N GLY A 56 2.01 1.54 -5.97
CA GLY A 56 2.69 2.65 -5.32
C GLY A 56 4.21 2.62 -5.48
N ILE A 57 4.82 1.44 -5.49
CA ILE A 57 6.27 1.29 -5.71
C ILE A 57 6.58 1.30 -7.20
N PHE A 58 5.76 0.67 -8.04
CA PHE A 58 6.03 0.61 -9.48
C PHE A 58 5.81 1.93 -10.20
N ALA A 59 4.69 2.62 -9.92
CA ALA A 59 4.35 3.84 -10.63
C ALA A 59 5.14 5.04 -10.12
N LEU A 60 5.38 5.14 -8.81
CA LEU A 60 6.12 6.23 -8.12
C LEU A 60 5.68 7.67 -8.48
N ILE A 61 4.58 7.84 -9.20
CA ILE A 61 4.01 9.12 -9.64
C ILE A 61 2.88 9.49 -8.69
N PRO A 62 3.05 10.54 -7.86
CA PRO A 62 2.01 11.03 -6.96
C PRO A 62 0.72 11.34 -7.72
N GLY A 63 -0.43 10.98 -7.16
CA GLY A 63 -1.75 11.16 -7.78
C GLY A 63 -2.13 10.04 -8.76
N ILE A 64 -1.33 9.78 -9.78
CA ILE A 64 -1.62 8.72 -10.78
C ILE A 64 -1.63 7.33 -10.13
N GLN A 65 -0.70 7.08 -9.20
CA GLN A 65 -0.63 5.81 -8.48
C GLN A 65 -1.90 5.48 -7.69
N ILE A 66 -2.63 6.49 -7.19
CA ILE A 66 -3.87 6.29 -6.43
C ILE A 66 -4.96 5.79 -7.38
N VAL A 67 -5.08 6.40 -8.56
CA VAL A 67 -6.04 5.99 -9.58
C VAL A 67 -5.73 4.59 -10.09
N GLY A 68 -4.45 4.31 -10.39
CA GLY A 68 -4.00 2.97 -10.78
C GLY A 68 -4.29 1.90 -9.71
N ALA A 69 -4.04 2.21 -8.44
CA ALA A 69 -4.30 1.30 -7.33
C ALA A 69 -5.81 1.07 -7.14
N ALA A 70 -6.63 2.10 -7.31
CA ALA A 70 -8.08 1.98 -7.26
C ALA A 70 -8.64 1.11 -8.41
N LEU A 71 -8.12 1.30 -9.63
CA LEU A 71 -8.47 0.50 -10.80
C LEU A 71 -8.09 -0.97 -10.60
N MET A 72 -6.87 -1.25 -10.12
CA MET A 72 -6.39 -2.61 -9.84
C MET A 72 -7.14 -3.29 -8.68
N CYS A 73 -7.73 -2.52 -7.77
CA CYS A 73 -8.59 -3.06 -6.72
C CYS A 73 -9.90 -3.65 -7.27
N VAL A 74 -10.40 -3.21 -8.43
CA VAL A 74 -11.66 -3.71 -9.01
C VAL A 74 -11.58 -5.21 -9.36
N PRO A 75 -10.64 -5.67 -10.20
CA PRO A 75 -10.50 -7.10 -10.49
C PRO A 75 -10.01 -7.88 -9.27
N SER A 76 -9.13 -7.28 -8.45
CA SER A 76 -8.55 -7.94 -7.28
C SER A 76 -9.52 -8.05 -6.10
N ARG A 77 -10.66 -7.36 -6.14
CA ARG A 77 -11.59 -7.17 -5.01
C ARG A 77 -10.84 -6.71 -3.74
N GLY A 78 -9.91 -5.76 -3.93
CA GLY A 78 -9.10 -5.16 -2.88
C GLY A 78 -9.82 -4.01 -2.18
N ASN A 79 -9.35 -3.64 -0.98
CA ASN A 79 -9.85 -2.46 -0.29
C ASN A 79 -9.18 -1.19 -0.85
N ILE A 80 -9.95 -0.32 -1.52
CA ILE A 80 -9.43 0.91 -2.17
C ILE A 80 -8.78 1.86 -1.16
N PRO A 81 -9.39 2.21 -0.02
CA PRO A 81 -8.75 3.05 0.99
C PRO A 81 -7.38 2.53 1.44
N ILE A 82 -7.26 1.23 1.69
CA ILE A 82 -5.99 0.61 2.08
C ILE A 82 -4.98 0.66 0.94
N ALA A 83 -5.41 0.38 -0.30
CA ALA A 83 -4.52 0.46 -1.45
C ALA A 83 -3.98 1.87 -1.65
N ALA A 84 -4.84 2.89 -1.58
CA ALA A 84 -4.44 4.30 -1.63
C ALA A 84 -3.47 4.65 -0.49
N ALA A 85 -3.74 4.20 0.74
CA ALA A 85 -2.84 4.42 1.87
C ALA A 85 -1.45 3.78 1.66
N MET A 86 -1.38 2.58 1.08
CA MET A 86 -0.09 1.96 0.77
C MET A 86 0.67 2.69 -0.34
N THR A 87 0.00 3.38 -1.26
CA THR A 87 0.70 4.20 -2.26
C THR A 87 1.47 5.37 -1.64
N PHE A 88 1.06 5.85 -0.46
CA PHE A 88 1.77 6.90 0.29
C PHE A 88 2.98 6.38 1.07
N LEU A 89 3.23 5.06 1.07
CA LEU A 89 4.42 4.51 1.69
C LEU A 89 5.69 4.93 0.93
N SER A 90 5.58 5.05 -0.41
CA SER A 90 6.60 5.62 -1.30
C SER A 90 6.64 7.16 -1.17
N ASN A 91 7.14 7.66 -0.06
CA ASN A 91 7.29 9.09 0.20
C ASN A 91 8.62 9.64 -0.38
N PRO A 92 8.76 10.97 -0.57
CA PRO A 92 9.96 11.58 -1.14
C PRO A 92 11.28 11.22 -0.45
N ALA A 93 11.25 10.83 0.84
CA ALA A 93 12.44 10.38 1.56
C ALA A 93 12.78 8.90 1.23
N THR A 94 11.79 8.05 1.03
CA THR A 94 11.98 6.63 0.65
C THR A 94 12.19 6.41 -0.84
N THR A 95 11.68 7.31 -1.69
CA THR A 95 11.78 7.20 -3.15
C THR A 95 13.21 7.04 -3.65
N PRO A 96 14.20 7.85 -3.23
CA PRO A 96 15.60 7.67 -3.65
C PRO A 96 16.16 6.29 -3.28
N LEU A 97 15.80 5.76 -2.10
CA LEU A 97 16.24 4.44 -1.65
C LEU A 97 15.64 3.32 -2.51
N ILE A 98 14.37 3.45 -2.87
CA ILE A 98 13.68 2.50 -3.77
C ILE A 98 14.33 2.51 -5.16
N LEU A 99 14.68 3.69 -5.68
CA LEU A 99 15.34 3.86 -6.98
C LEU A 99 16.76 3.30 -7.00
N ALA A 100 17.54 3.53 -5.95
CA ALA A 100 18.88 2.94 -5.82
C ALA A 100 18.81 1.40 -5.75
N ALA A 101 17.86 0.89 -4.96
CA ALA A 101 17.64 -0.55 -4.86
C ALA A 101 17.18 -1.17 -6.19
N SER A 102 16.32 -0.48 -6.95
CA SER A 102 15.83 -0.99 -8.24
C SER A 102 16.96 -1.05 -9.28
N ILE A 103 17.81 -0.04 -9.38
CA ILE A 103 18.98 -0.08 -10.28
C ILE A 103 19.91 -1.24 -9.89
N TYR A 104 20.19 -1.42 -8.59
CA TYR A 104 21.02 -2.54 -8.12
C TYR A 104 20.43 -3.90 -8.51
N VAL A 105 19.13 -4.09 -8.29
CA VAL A 105 18.43 -5.35 -8.62
C VAL A 105 18.38 -5.56 -10.14
N GLY A 106 18.10 -4.52 -10.92
CA GLY A 106 18.08 -4.58 -12.39
C GLY A 106 19.44 -4.96 -12.97
N ASN A 107 20.51 -4.35 -12.47
CA ASN A 107 21.89 -4.66 -12.87
C ASN A 107 22.28 -6.10 -12.54
N LYS A 108 21.92 -6.58 -11.34
CA LYS A 108 22.13 -7.99 -10.92
C LYS A 108 21.43 -9.00 -11.84
N LEU A 109 20.32 -8.61 -12.48
CA LEU A 109 19.55 -9.44 -13.40
C LEU A 109 20.07 -9.39 -14.85
N GLY A 110 21.22 -8.74 -15.09
CA GLY A 110 21.90 -8.74 -16.39
C GLY A 110 21.58 -7.57 -17.31
N PHE A 111 20.75 -6.63 -16.86
CA PHE A 111 20.51 -5.37 -17.57
C PHE A 111 21.54 -4.36 -17.10
N HIS A 112 22.61 -4.19 -17.87
CA HIS A 112 23.71 -3.30 -17.53
C HIS A 112 23.25 -1.85 -17.69
N ALA A 113 22.66 -1.26 -16.64
CA ALA A 113 22.63 0.20 -16.56
C ALA A 113 24.09 0.67 -16.56
N ASP A 114 24.37 1.71 -17.33
CA ASP A 114 25.73 2.20 -17.48
C ASP A 114 26.24 2.80 -16.15
N VAL A 115 26.90 1.96 -15.35
CA VAL A 115 27.45 2.32 -14.04
C VAL A 115 28.54 3.38 -14.18
N SER A 116 29.15 3.51 -15.37
CA SER A 116 30.15 4.54 -15.64
C SER A 116 29.51 5.93 -15.67
N THR A 117 28.33 6.06 -16.28
CA THR A 117 27.56 7.30 -16.29
C THR A 117 27.01 7.63 -14.88
N PHE A 118 26.59 6.62 -14.09
CA PHE A 118 26.23 6.82 -12.68
C PHE A 118 27.36 7.45 -11.84
N ASN A 119 28.59 6.91 -11.96
CA ASN A 119 29.75 7.43 -11.25
C ASN A 119 30.12 8.84 -11.73
N ALA A 120 30.02 9.11 -13.03
CA ALA A 120 30.26 10.45 -13.57
C ALA A 120 29.24 11.48 -13.03
N LEU A 121 27.95 11.13 -12.91
CA LEU A 121 26.96 12.03 -12.31
C LEU A 121 27.21 12.30 -10.82
N LEU A 122 27.73 11.31 -10.08
CA LEU A 122 28.14 11.49 -8.69
C LEU A 122 29.37 12.41 -8.58
N ASP A 123 30.40 12.16 -9.39
CA ASP A 123 31.67 12.88 -9.33
C ASP A 123 31.55 14.34 -9.80
N HIS A 124 30.65 14.61 -10.76
CA HIS A 124 30.39 15.96 -11.27
C HIS A 124 29.41 16.78 -10.42
N GLY A 125 28.86 16.21 -9.34
CA GLY A 125 27.86 16.91 -8.50
C GLY A 125 26.61 17.30 -9.30
N ALA A 126 26.16 16.43 -10.19
CA ALA A 126 25.08 16.71 -11.13
C ALA A 126 23.77 17.08 -10.41
N SER A 127 22.96 17.95 -11.04
CA SER A 127 21.72 18.41 -10.44
C SER A 127 20.67 17.29 -10.39
N LEU A 128 19.65 17.43 -9.53
CA LEU A 128 18.52 16.49 -9.47
C LEU A 128 17.82 16.29 -10.83
N LYS A 129 17.88 17.29 -11.72
CA LYS A 129 17.30 17.20 -13.07
C LYS A 129 18.14 16.31 -13.99
N ASP A 130 19.46 16.41 -13.91
CA ASP A 130 20.38 15.60 -14.72
C ASP A 130 20.31 14.14 -14.29
N TRP A 131 20.23 13.92 -12.97
CA TRP A 131 19.93 12.62 -12.38
C TRP A 131 18.61 12.03 -12.87
N ALA A 132 17.54 12.82 -12.86
CA ALA A 132 16.23 12.37 -13.34
C ALA A 132 16.26 12.04 -14.83
N TYR A 133 16.90 12.88 -15.66
CA TYR A 133 17.01 12.67 -17.10
C TYR A 133 17.72 11.36 -17.42
N TRP A 134 18.88 11.12 -16.80
CA TRP A 134 19.63 9.87 -16.95
C TRP A 134 18.84 8.65 -16.46
N LEU A 135 18.11 8.78 -15.34
CA LEU A 135 17.22 7.73 -14.82
C LEU A 135 16.12 7.35 -15.82
N LEU A 136 15.59 8.34 -16.53
CA LEU A 136 14.48 8.22 -17.48
C LEU A 136 14.95 7.83 -18.90
N SER A 137 16.24 7.96 -19.22
CA SER A 137 16.81 7.59 -20.52
C SER A 137 17.59 6.27 -20.47
N ASP A 138 18.80 6.28 -19.93
CA ASP A 138 19.75 5.16 -20.04
C ASP A 138 19.55 4.11 -18.95
N ALA A 139 19.21 4.53 -17.73
CA ALA A 139 18.93 3.61 -16.63
C ALA A 139 17.49 3.10 -16.62
N ALA A 140 16.61 3.64 -17.48
CA ALA A 140 15.19 3.34 -17.47
C ALA A 140 14.87 1.84 -17.61
N PRO A 141 15.49 1.06 -18.53
CA PRO A 141 15.16 -0.36 -18.67
C PRO A 141 15.51 -1.18 -17.42
N ALA A 142 16.71 -0.98 -16.87
CA ALA A 142 17.18 -1.67 -15.67
C ALA A 142 16.37 -1.26 -14.43
N MET A 143 16.07 0.03 -14.30
CA MET A 143 15.26 0.58 -13.21
C MET A 143 13.83 0.05 -13.26
N LEU A 144 13.18 0.01 -14.43
CA LEU A 144 11.81 -0.52 -14.58
C LEU A 144 11.72 -1.99 -14.17
N LEU A 145 12.68 -2.81 -14.59
CA LEU A 145 12.78 -4.20 -14.18
C LEU A 145 13.02 -4.35 -12.67
N GLY A 146 13.95 -3.57 -12.12
CA GLY A 146 14.20 -3.54 -10.69
C GLY A 146 12.96 -3.13 -9.89
N LEU A 147 12.26 -2.09 -10.34
CA LEU A 147 10.99 -1.63 -9.73
C LEU A 147 9.92 -2.70 -9.84
N PHE A 148 9.81 -3.40 -10.97
CA PHE A 148 8.87 -4.50 -11.13
C PHE A 148 9.14 -5.65 -10.14
N VAL A 149 10.40 -6.04 -9.98
CA VAL A 149 10.80 -7.09 -9.05
C VAL A 149 10.56 -6.66 -7.59
N ILE A 150 11.03 -5.47 -7.21
CA ILE A 150 10.86 -4.95 -5.84
C ILE A 150 9.39 -4.78 -5.51
N SER A 151 8.59 -4.18 -6.41
CA SER A 151 7.15 -3.98 -6.19
C SER A 151 6.40 -5.31 -6.07
N THR A 152 6.77 -6.32 -6.86
CA THR A 152 6.17 -7.67 -6.78
C THR A 152 6.51 -8.36 -5.45
N LEU A 153 7.78 -8.31 -5.02
CA LEU A 153 8.22 -8.87 -3.75
C LEU A 153 7.58 -8.15 -2.57
N ALA A 154 7.54 -6.82 -2.60
CA ALA A 154 6.89 -6.00 -1.58
C ALA A 154 5.39 -6.29 -1.51
N ALA A 155 4.71 -6.45 -2.65
CA ALA A 155 3.29 -6.80 -2.71
C ALA A 155 3.03 -8.19 -2.11
N ALA A 156 3.86 -9.19 -2.44
CA ALA A 156 3.76 -10.53 -1.88
C ALA A 156 3.99 -10.55 -0.37
N LEU A 157 5.06 -9.90 0.10
CA LEU A 157 5.38 -9.82 1.53
C LEU A 157 4.31 -9.04 2.29
N GLY A 158 3.86 -7.90 1.76
CA GLY A 158 2.80 -7.09 2.34
C GLY A 158 1.47 -7.85 2.42
N TYR A 159 1.14 -8.67 1.42
CA TYR A 159 -0.01 -9.56 1.46
C TYR A 159 0.08 -10.55 2.63
N LEU A 160 1.22 -11.24 2.76
CA LEU A 160 1.43 -12.25 3.80
C LEU A 160 1.39 -11.63 5.19
N ILE A 161 2.13 -10.54 5.42
CA ILE A 161 2.16 -9.83 6.70
C ILE A 161 0.75 -9.34 7.06
N SER A 162 0.06 -8.69 6.11
CA SER A 162 -1.30 -8.19 6.34
C SER A 162 -2.27 -9.32 6.65
N SER A 163 -2.18 -10.45 5.93
CA SER A 163 -3.00 -11.63 6.18
C SER A 163 -2.78 -12.20 7.58
N VAL A 164 -1.52 -12.33 8.01
CA VAL A 164 -1.16 -12.84 9.34
C VAL A 164 -1.67 -11.89 10.44
N ILE A 165 -1.34 -10.60 10.35
CA ILE A 165 -1.75 -9.59 11.33
C ILE A 165 -3.27 -9.53 11.43
N TRP A 166 -3.97 -9.48 10.29
CA TRP A 166 -5.43 -9.35 10.29
C TRP A 166 -6.13 -10.61 10.79
N ASN A 167 -5.64 -11.80 10.41
CA ASN A 167 -6.17 -13.06 10.91
C ASN A 167 -5.96 -13.20 12.43
N TRP A 168 -4.76 -12.85 12.92
CA TRP A 168 -4.47 -12.84 14.35
C TRP A 168 -5.38 -11.87 15.09
N TRP A 169 -5.52 -10.65 14.59
CA TRP A 169 -6.37 -9.61 15.20
C TRP A 169 -7.85 -10.03 15.26
N VAL A 170 -8.41 -10.57 14.17
CA VAL A 170 -9.80 -11.04 14.13
C VAL A 170 -10.01 -12.23 15.07
N ARG A 171 -9.06 -13.17 15.13
CA ARG A 171 -9.13 -14.32 16.04
C ARG A 171 -9.09 -13.87 17.49
N HIS A 172 -8.18 -12.96 17.84
CA HIS A 172 -8.08 -12.42 19.19
C HIS A 172 -9.36 -11.69 19.60
N LYS A 173 -9.90 -10.82 18.73
CA LYS A 173 -11.16 -10.11 19.01
C LYS A 173 -12.37 -11.05 19.18
N ARG A 174 -12.42 -12.15 18.42
CA ARG A 174 -13.46 -13.18 18.57
C ARG A 174 -13.33 -13.91 19.90
N ARG A 175 -12.12 -14.28 20.32
CA ARG A 175 -11.87 -14.93 21.62
C ARG A 175 -12.34 -14.05 22.78
N VAL A 176 -11.92 -12.79 22.82
CA VAL A 176 -12.33 -11.83 23.86
C VAL A 176 -13.85 -11.67 23.91
N LYS A 177 -14.53 -11.59 22.75
CA LYS A 177 -16.00 -11.47 22.73
C LYS A 177 -16.71 -12.74 23.19
N LEU A 178 -16.17 -13.92 22.89
CA LEU A 178 -16.70 -15.20 23.37
C LEU A 178 -16.51 -15.36 24.88
N GLU A 179 -15.35 -14.94 25.41
CA GLU A 179 -15.09 -14.93 26.86
C GLU A 179 -16.05 -13.99 27.59
N GLN A 180 -16.32 -12.80 27.05
CA GLN A 180 -17.31 -11.85 27.60
C GLN A 180 -18.74 -12.41 27.57
N LEU A 181 -19.14 -13.09 26.49
CA LEU A 181 -20.45 -13.73 26.39
C LEU A 181 -20.58 -14.93 27.35
N GLY A 182 -19.48 -15.68 27.56
CA GLY A 182 -19.41 -16.76 28.55
C GLY A 182 -19.58 -16.24 29.98
N ALA A 183 -18.83 -15.19 30.34
CA ALA A 183 -18.93 -14.55 31.64
C ALA A 183 -20.33 -13.96 31.90
N ALA A 184 -20.94 -13.29 30.90
CA ALA A 184 -22.28 -12.75 31.02
C ALA A 184 -23.36 -13.85 31.19
N ARG A 185 -23.20 -15.01 30.53
CA ARG A 185 -24.08 -16.17 30.69
C ARG A 185 -23.93 -16.83 32.06
N ALA A 186 -22.71 -16.91 32.59
CA ALA A 186 -22.46 -17.45 33.92
C ALA A 186 -23.08 -16.57 35.02
N ALA A 187 -22.90 -15.24 34.93
CA ALA A 187 -23.51 -14.29 35.86
C ALA A 187 -25.05 -14.34 35.84
N ALA A 188 -25.67 -14.46 34.66
CA ALA A 188 -27.13 -14.58 34.54
C ALA A 188 -27.69 -15.92 35.04
N ALA A 189 -26.85 -16.94 35.25
CA ALA A 189 -27.25 -18.22 35.83
C ALA A 189 -27.12 -18.25 37.36
N GLU A 190 -26.43 -17.27 37.96
CA GLU A 190 -26.24 -17.13 39.41
C GLU A 190 -27.22 -16.14 40.06
N GLU A 191 -28.01 -15.38 39.28
CA GLU A 191 -29.12 -14.57 39.81
C GLU A 191 -30.36 -15.46 40.05
N PRO A 192 -30.78 -15.67 41.33
CA PRO A 192 -31.89 -16.56 41.69
C PRO A 192 -33.29 -15.96 41.50
#